data_AF-X0VX97-F1
#
_entry.id   AF-X0VX97-F1
#
_cell.length_a   1.000
_cell.length_b   1.000
_cell.length_c   1.000
_cell.angle_alpha   90.00
_cell.angle_beta   90.00
_cell.angle_gamma   90.00
#
_symmetry.space_group_name_H-M   'P 1'
#
loop_
_entity.id
_entity.type
_entity.pdbx_description
1 polymer ?
#
loop_
_entity_poly.entity_id
_entity_poly.type
_entity_poly.pdbx_seq_one_letter_code
_entity_poly.pdbx_strand_id
1 'polypeptide(L)'
;HGVNCMDGFGSGIARQIAKEYPNSKEVYHENSPFSLGKVIGTPDGIIHCATQQFYGKSGKKYCSYDAIEDCMKYVNKIYKGKKIGLPKIGAGLGGGNWNIIAKIIEETLTDVEYTVYVLE
;
A
#
# COMPACT_ATOMS: atom_id res chain seq x y z
N HIS A 1 2.93 0.20 -1.83
CA HIS A 1 2.82 0.35 -0.36
C HIS A 1 1.40 0.78 0.01
N GLY A 2 1.01 0.61 1.27
CA GLY A 2 -0.31 1.04 1.74
C GLY A 2 -0.34 2.54 2.04
N VAL A 3 -1.43 3.21 1.64
CA VAL A 3 -1.74 4.61 1.96
C VAL A 3 -3.13 4.74 2.57
N ASN A 4 -3.38 5.87 3.24
CA ASN A 4 -4.71 6.23 3.71
C ASN A 4 -5.44 7.15 2.73
N CYS A 5 -6.76 7.22 2.88
CA CYS A 5 -7.66 8.03 2.06
C CYS A 5 -7.85 9.47 2.57
N MET A 6 -7.08 9.94 3.55
CA MET A 6 -7.26 11.23 4.24
C MET A 6 -6.08 12.18 4.01
N ASP A 7 -5.41 12.07 2.86
CA ASP A 7 -4.30 12.92 2.47
C ASP A 7 -3.06 12.90 3.39
N GLY A 8 -2.95 11.89 4.26
CA GLY A 8 -1.81 11.75 5.16
C GLY A 8 -0.63 11.03 4.51
N PHE A 9 0.48 11.72 4.26
CA PHE A 9 1.70 11.14 3.65
C PHE A 9 2.98 11.48 4.40
N GLY A 10 3.01 11.24 5.72
CA GLY A 10 4.08 11.76 6.60
C GLY A 10 4.74 10.76 7.55
N SER A 11 4.45 9.46 7.45
CA SER A 11 4.96 8.47 8.43
C SER A 11 5.25 7.10 7.81
N GLY A 12 6.13 6.34 8.46
CA GLY A 12 6.59 5.03 7.97
C GLY A 12 7.25 5.13 6.60
N ILE A 13 7.02 4.12 5.75
CA ILE A 13 7.54 4.08 4.38
C ILE A 13 7.10 5.28 3.53
N ALA A 14 5.90 5.84 3.76
CA ALA A 14 5.43 7.01 3.02
C ALA A 14 6.34 8.23 3.25
N ARG A 15 6.90 8.40 4.46
CA ARG A 15 7.87 9.47 4.73
C ARG A 15 9.19 9.28 3.97
N GLN A 16 9.64 8.03 3.81
CA GLN A 16 10.86 7.72 3.06
C GLN A 16 10.64 7.98 1.57
N ILE A 17 9.51 7.49 1.03
CA ILE A 17 9.09 7.76 -0.35
C ILE A 17 8.97 9.26 -0.61
N ALA A 18 8.37 10.03 0.30
CA ALA A 18 8.28 11.48 0.16
C ALA A 18 9.64 12.18 0.06
N LYS A 19 10.67 11.62 0.69
CA LYS A 19 12.03 12.17 0.68
C LYS A 19 12.79 11.78 -0.59
N GLU A 20 12.66 10.53 -1.03
CA GLU A 20 13.42 9.97 -2.15
C GLU A 20 12.74 10.19 -3.51
N TYR A 21 11.40 10.20 -3.53
CA TYR A 21 10.56 10.29 -4.72
C TYR A 21 9.47 11.37 -4.55
N PRO A 22 9.84 12.66 -4.58
CA PRO A 22 8.90 13.76 -4.35
C PRO A 22 7.74 13.77 -5.35
N ASN A 23 7.97 13.42 -6.62
CA ASN A 23 6.92 13.29 -7.64
C ASN A 23 5.86 12.26 -7.25
N SER A 24 6.26 11.13 -6.64
CA SER A 24 5.31 10.13 -6.14
C SER A 24 4.41 10.70 -5.03
N LYS A 25 4.95 11.54 -4.15
CA LYS A 25 4.15 12.24 -3.14
C LYS A 25 3.17 13.21 -3.79
N GLU A 26 3.59 13.96 -4.81
CA GLU A 26 2.69 14.87 -5.56
C GLU A 26 1.53 14.10 -6.17
N VAL A 27 1.81 12.99 -6.88
CA VAL A 27 0.75 12.12 -7.45
C VAL A 27 -0.20 11.62 -6.38
N TYR A 28 0.29 11.25 -5.19
CA TYR A 28 -0.58 10.89 -4.07
C TYR A 28 -1.54 12.03 -3.69
N HIS A 29 -1.04 13.25 -3.49
CA HIS A 29 -1.85 14.39 -3.06
C HIS A 29 -2.84 14.86 -4.14
N GLU A 30 -2.44 14.84 -5.41
CA GLU A 30 -3.32 15.20 -6.54
C GLU A 30 -4.53 14.26 -6.69
N ASN A 31 -4.41 13.03 -6.21
CA ASN A 31 -5.45 12.00 -6.30
C ASN A 31 -6.18 11.74 -4.98
N SER A 32 -5.82 12.47 -3.92
CA SER A 32 -6.40 12.34 -2.59
C SER A 32 -7.56 13.34 -2.41
N PRO A 33 -8.66 12.97 -1.70
CA PRO A 33 -8.91 11.70 -1.03
C PRO A 33 -9.25 10.56 -1.99
N PHE A 34 -8.82 9.36 -1.64
CA PHE A 34 -9.06 8.14 -2.41
C PHE A 34 -10.34 7.44 -1.97
N SER A 35 -10.98 6.72 -2.90
CA SER A 35 -11.83 5.60 -2.52
C SER A 35 -10.99 4.45 -2.02
N LEU A 36 -11.44 3.79 -0.96
CA LEU A 36 -10.80 2.59 -0.43
C LEU A 36 -10.71 1.50 -1.53
N GLY A 37 -9.58 0.79 -1.61
CA GLY A 37 -9.29 -0.19 -2.66
C GLY A 37 -8.71 0.40 -3.95
N LYS A 38 -8.64 1.74 -4.09
CA LYS A 38 -8.02 2.39 -5.24
C LYS A 38 -6.51 2.12 -5.28
N VAL A 39 -5.99 1.86 -6.48
CA VAL A 39 -4.55 1.74 -6.75
C VAL A 39 -4.12 2.80 -7.76
N ILE A 40 -2.99 3.45 -7.51
CA ILE A 40 -2.34 4.39 -8.43
C ILE A 40 -0.84 4.07 -8.50
N GLY A 41 -0.34 3.88 -9.72
CA GLY A 41 1.09 3.78 -10.00
C GLY A 41 1.67 5.13 -10.39
N THR A 42 2.94 5.36 -10.07
CA THR A 42 3.69 6.58 -10.45
C THR A 42 4.78 6.25 -11.49
N PRO A 43 5.29 7.26 -12.22
CA PRO A 43 6.41 7.07 -13.14
C PRO A 43 7.69 6.53 -12.47
N ASP A 44 7.88 6.81 -11.19
CA ASP A 44 9.02 6.34 -10.38
C ASP A 44 8.91 4.85 -9.98
N GLY A 45 7.85 4.16 -10.42
CA GLY A 45 7.60 2.76 -10.06
C GLY A 45 7.00 2.57 -8.67
N ILE A 46 6.53 3.63 -8.02
CA ILE A 46 5.83 3.53 -6.73
C ILE A 46 4.36 3.22 -6.98
N ILE A 47 3.83 2.25 -6.23
CA ILE A 47 2.41 1.88 -6.28
C ILE A 47 1.75 2.26 -4.95
N HIS A 48 0.80 3.19 -4.99
CA HIS A 48 -0.03 3.58 -3.86
C HIS A 48 -1.29 2.72 -3.81
N CYS A 49 -1.47 1.97 -2.73
CA CYS A 49 -2.64 1.14 -2.48
C CYS A 49 -3.47 1.76 -1.36
N ALA A 50 -4.65 2.30 -1.67
CA ALA A 50 -5.57 2.92 -0.70
C ALA A 50 -6.21 1.84 0.19
N THR A 51 -5.54 1.55 1.30
CA THR A 51 -5.85 0.39 2.16
C THR A 51 -6.39 0.79 3.53
N GLN A 52 -6.47 2.09 3.81
CA GLN A 52 -6.93 2.62 5.07
C GLN A 52 -7.88 3.80 4.82
N GLN A 53 -9.12 3.75 5.32
CA GLN A 53 -10.01 4.90 5.18
C GLN A 53 -9.50 6.09 6.00
N PHE A 54 -8.96 5.81 7.20
CA PHE A 54 -8.38 6.78 8.12
C PHE A 54 -6.97 6.34 8.51
N TYR A 55 -6.25 7.17 9.28
CA TYR A 55 -4.95 6.82 9.84
C TYR A 55 -4.80 7.35 11.26
N GLY A 56 -3.82 6.83 12.00
CA GLY A 56 -3.48 7.36 13.32
C GLY A 56 -2.46 6.51 14.06
N LYS A 57 -2.17 6.91 15.30
CA LYS A 57 -1.18 6.25 16.18
C LYS A 57 -1.81 5.63 17.43
N SER A 58 -3.14 5.45 17.44
CA SER A 58 -3.89 4.98 18.61
C SER A 58 -3.78 3.48 18.87
N GLY A 59 -2.95 2.75 18.10
CA GLY A 59 -2.86 1.28 18.16
C GLY A 59 -4.08 0.55 17.60
N LYS A 60 -5.11 1.26 17.12
CA LYS A 60 -6.28 0.67 16.46
C LYS A 60 -5.91 0.12 15.07
N LYS A 61 -6.69 -0.85 14.60
CA LYS A 61 -6.64 -1.30 13.21
C LYS A 61 -7.29 -0.26 12.30
N TYR A 62 -6.50 0.31 11.41
CA TYR A 62 -6.92 1.26 10.37
C TYR A 62 -6.98 0.62 8.98
N CYS A 63 -6.22 -0.45 8.74
CA CYS A 63 -6.27 -1.14 7.46
C CYS A 63 -7.58 -1.92 7.28
N SER A 64 -8.06 -1.94 6.04
CA SER A 64 -9.12 -2.83 5.57
C SER A 64 -8.49 -4.01 4.84
N TYR A 65 -8.87 -5.23 5.23
CA TYR A 65 -8.39 -6.44 4.58
C TYR A 65 -8.98 -6.58 3.18
N ASP A 66 -10.27 -6.30 3.01
CA ASP A 66 -10.94 -6.29 1.72
C ASP A 66 -10.26 -5.30 0.75
N ALA A 67 -9.90 -4.11 1.25
CA ALA A 67 -9.19 -3.12 0.45
C ALA A 67 -7.78 -3.57 0.06
N ILE A 68 -7.09 -4.31 0.93
CA ILE A 68 -5.79 -4.89 0.61
C ILE A 68 -5.98 -5.95 -0.48
N GLU A 69 -6.96 -6.83 -0.35
CA GLU A 69 -7.29 -7.86 -1.33
C GLU A 69 -7.60 -7.25 -2.71
N ASP A 70 -8.48 -6.23 -2.75
CA ASP A 70 -8.81 -5.51 -3.98
C ASP A 70 -7.58 -4.88 -4.62
N CYS A 71 -6.74 -4.23 -3.80
CA CYS A 71 -5.48 -3.65 -4.29
C CYS A 71 -4.55 -4.72 -4.86
N MET A 72 -4.40 -5.87 -4.18
CA MET A 72 -3.49 -6.92 -4.65
C MET A 72 -4.03 -7.60 -5.91
N LYS A 73 -5.35 -7.85 -6.03
CA LYS A 73 -5.98 -8.32 -7.27
C LYS A 73 -5.73 -7.38 -8.43
N TYR A 74 -5.88 -6.07 -8.21
CA TYR A 74 -5.58 -5.07 -9.21
C TYR A 74 -4.10 -5.10 -9.61
N VAL A 75 -3.19 -5.11 -8.62
CA VAL A 75 -1.75 -5.17 -8.85
C VAL A 75 -1.36 -6.41 -9.64
N ASN A 76 -1.86 -7.58 -9.26
CA ASN A 76 -1.61 -8.84 -9.95
C ASN A 76 -1.99 -8.78 -11.43
N LYS A 77 -3.17 -8.21 -11.72
CA LYS A 77 -3.68 -8.07 -13.08
C LYS A 77 -2.87 -7.09 -13.92
N ILE A 78 -2.61 -5.90 -13.39
CA ILE A 78 -2.00 -4.80 -14.16
C ILE A 78 -0.49 -4.97 -14.32
N TYR A 79 0.17 -5.55 -13.33
CA TYR A 79 1.62 -5.71 -13.30
C TYR A 79 2.05 -7.17 -13.55
N LYS A 80 1.18 -7.99 -14.14
CA LYS A 80 1.47 -9.38 -14.50
C LYS A 80 2.84 -9.52 -15.18
N GLY A 81 3.63 -10.48 -14.71
CA GLY A 81 4.99 -10.76 -15.20
C GLY A 81 6.07 -9.78 -14.74
N LYS A 82 5.73 -8.81 -13.87
CA LYS A 82 6.71 -7.91 -13.24
C LYS A 82 7.15 -8.45 -11.88
N LYS A 83 8.26 -7.88 -11.38
CA LYS A 83 8.75 -8.06 -10.02
C LYS A 83 8.31 -6.88 -9.15
N ILE A 84 7.76 -7.15 -7.96
CA ILE A 84 7.23 -6.13 -7.07
C ILE A 84 7.83 -6.28 -5.67
N GLY A 85 8.39 -5.19 -5.15
CA GLY A 85 8.73 -5.07 -3.74
C GLY A 85 7.57 -4.46 -2.94
N LEU A 86 7.24 -5.04 -1.79
CA LEU A 86 6.26 -4.46 -0.87
C LEU A 86 6.74 -4.52 0.58
N PRO A 87 6.41 -3.53 1.41
CA PRO A 87 6.64 -3.64 2.86
C PRO A 87 5.63 -4.63 3.47
N LYS A 88 5.67 -4.79 4.80
CA LYS A 88 4.54 -5.35 5.58
C LYS A 88 3.30 -4.44 5.51
N ILE A 89 2.67 -4.37 4.33
CA ILE A 89 1.55 -3.50 4.00
C ILE A 89 0.40 -3.73 5.00
N GLY A 90 -0.19 -2.64 5.52
CA GLY A 90 -1.29 -2.71 6.48
C GLY A 90 -0.92 -3.14 7.91
N ALA A 91 0.19 -3.86 8.13
CA ALA A 91 0.54 -4.45 9.43
C ALA A 91 1.43 -3.59 10.35
N GLY A 92 1.99 -2.49 9.85
CA GLY A 92 2.71 -1.50 10.68
C GLY A 92 1.73 -0.54 11.39
N LEU A 93 1.83 0.75 11.09
CA LEU A 93 0.92 1.78 11.61
C LEU A 93 -0.57 1.55 11.27
N GLY A 94 -0.86 0.68 10.28
CA GLY A 94 -2.23 0.27 9.95
C GLY A 94 -2.85 -0.72 10.94
N GLY A 95 -2.07 -1.32 11.84
CA GLY A 95 -2.56 -2.19 12.91
C GLY A 95 -3.16 -3.53 12.44
N GLY A 96 -2.94 -3.93 11.20
CA GLY A 96 -3.42 -5.21 10.66
C GLY A 96 -2.62 -6.41 11.18
N ASN A 97 -3.28 -7.56 11.25
CA ASN A 97 -2.59 -8.83 11.53
C ASN A 97 -1.86 -9.29 10.26
N TRP A 98 -0.53 -9.34 10.34
CA TRP A 98 0.31 -9.73 9.22
C TRP A 98 0.01 -11.14 8.68
N ASN A 99 -0.36 -12.11 9.53
CA ASN A 99 -0.65 -13.47 9.06
C ASN A 99 -1.89 -13.52 8.15
N ILE A 100 -2.89 -12.68 8.44
CA ILE A 100 -4.08 -12.56 7.58
C ILE A 100 -3.69 -11.86 6.27
N ILE A 101 -2.92 -10.77 6.35
CA ILE A 101 -2.51 -10.00 5.18
C ILE A 101 -1.58 -10.82 4.26
N ALA A 102 -0.64 -11.59 4.84
CA ALA A 102 0.25 -12.46 4.10
C ALA A 102 -0.54 -13.50 3.29
N LYS A 103 -1.55 -14.12 3.91
CA LYS A 103 -2.45 -15.05 3.22
C LYS A 103 -3.20 -14.38 2.05
N ILE A 104 -3.73 -13.16 2.26
CA ILE A 104 -4.37 -12.39 1.18
C ILE A 104 -3.38 -12.15 0.03
N ILE A 105 -2.15 -11.75 0.32
CA ILE A 105 -1.11 -11.50 -0.69
C ILE A 105 -0.79 -12.79 -1.46
N GLU A 106 -0.58 -13.91 -0.76
CA GLU A 106 -0.30 -15.23 -1.35
C GLU A 106 -1.43 -15.71 -2.27
N GLU A 107 -2.69 -15.48 -1.89
CA GLU A 107 -3.87 -15.89 -2.66
C GLU A 107 -4.14 -14.98 -3.88
N THR A 108 -3.61 -13.75 -3.90
CA THR A 108 -3.94 -12.76 -4.94
C THR A 108 -2.80 -12.42 -5.90
N LEU A 109 -1.55 -12.42 -5.45
CA LEU A 109 -0.37 -12.09 -6.26
C LEU A 109 0.22 -13.33 -6.94
N THR A 110 -0.57 -14.02 -7.77
CA THR A 110 -0.20 -15.29 -8.42
C THR A 110 0.56 -15.14 -9.74
N ASP A 111 0.43 -13.99 -10.40
CA ASP A 111 1.00 -13.67 -11.71
C ASP A 111 2.14 -12.65 -11.64
N VAL A 112 2.53 -12.24 -10.43
CA VAL A 112 3.66 -11.34 -10.18
C VAL A 112 4.65 -12.01 -9.24
N GLU A 113 5.94 -11.80 -9.48
CA GLU A 113 6.97 -12.20 -8.52
C GLU A 113 7.04 -11.10 -7.46
N TYR A 114 6.85 -11.42 -6.18
CA TYR A 114 6.89 -10.43 -5.12
C TYR A 114 7.87 -10.77 -4.00
N THR A 115 8.46 -9.72 -3.42
CA THR A 115 9.34 -9.82 -2.25
C THR A 115 8.82 -8.89 -1.15
N VAL A 116 8.60 -9.46 0.04
CA VAL A 116 8.24 -8.67 1.21
C VAL A 116 9.51 -8.16 1.90
N TYR A 117 9.60 -6.84 2.06
CA TYR A 117 10.67 -6.18 2.79
C TYR A 117 10.19 -5.74 4.18
N VAL A 118 11.08 -5.85 5.16
CA VAL A 118 10.84 -5.38 6.52
C VAL A 118 11.76 -4.20 6.75
N LEU A 119 11.18 -3.04 7.07
CA LEU A 119 11.95 -1.88 7.51
C LEU A 119 12.43 -2.14 8.93
N GLU A 120 13.73 -2.01 9.17
CA GLU A 120 14.35 -1.97 10.49
C GLU A 120 14.16 -0.59 11.15
#